data_AF-A0A6J5TCB6-F1
#
_entry.id   AF-A0A6J5TCB6-F1
#
_cell.length_a   1.000
_cell.length_b   1.000
_cell.length_c   1.000
_cell.angle_alpha   90.00
_cell.angle_beta   90.00
_cell.angle_gamma   90.00
#
_symmetry.space_group_name_H-M   'P 1'
#
loop_
_entity.id
_entity.type
_entity.pdbx_description
1 polymer ?
#
loop_
_entity_poly.entity_id
_entity_poly.type
_entity_poly.pdbx_seq_one_letter_code
_entity_poly.pdbx_strand_id
1 'polypeptide(L)'
;MDAYYAGQDGTPVKISNAFCIFERQAGNILWRHTEVTIPNKVITEVRPEVTLVVRMVAVVGNYDYIIDWVFKPSGSIKLEVGLTGVLETEGVKYTKTDEIEEEVYGTLVADNTIAVNHDHFLTYHLDLDVDGEANSFVKNKMVTKRVKDPSIPRKSYWTVESETAKTESDAKLHLGLKPSDLVVVNPNKRTKPGNPMCGLHHTINLKNGQEDNMWIKAEEVIL
;
A
#
# COMPACT_ATOMS: atom_id res chain seq x y z
N MET A 1 -22.27 8.72 -7.06
CA MET A 1 -22.70 7.55 -7.84
C MET A 1 -23.48 6.65 -6.90
N ASP A 2 -24.69 6.25 -7.31
CA ASP A 2 -25.54 5.35 -6.53
C ASP A 2 -25.12 3.90 -6.78
N ALA A 3 -25.42 3.00 -5.84
CA ALA A 3 -25.21 1.57 -5.97
C ALA A 3 -26.47 0.80 -5.56
N TYR A 4 -26.51 -0.49 -5.90
CA TYR A 4 -27.56 -1.40 -5.47
C TYR A 4 -26.95 -2.69 -4.92
N TYR A 5 -27.57 -3.26 -3.89
CA TYR A 5 -27.25 -4.60 -3.39
C TYR A 5 -28.53 -5.44 -3.32
N ALA A 6 -28.39 -6.77 -3.22
CA ALA A 6 -29.52 -7.67 -3.06
C ALA A 6 -29.96 -7.75 -1.59
N GLY A 7 -31.23 -7.48 -1.31
CA GLY A 7 -31.84 -7.73 -0.01
C GLY A 7 -31.91 -9.22 0.30
N GLN A 8 -32.28 -9.57 1.55
CA GLN A 8 -32.40 -10.97 1.98
C GLN A 8 -33.42 -11.77 1.16
N ASP A 9 -34.39 -11.10 0.57
CA ASP A 9 -35.43 -11.64 -0.31
C ASP A 9 -35.07 -11.56 -1.81
N GLY A 10 -33.87 -11.06 -2.15
CA GLY A 10 -33.42 -10.82 -3.52
C GLY A 10 -33.88 -9.50 -4.12
N THR A 11 -34.67 -8.69 -3.41
CA THR A 11 -35.12 -7.38 -3.90
C THR A 11 -33.93 -6.40 -3.96
N PRO A 12 -33.77 -5.63 -5.06
CA PRO A 12 -32.67 -4.66 -5.16
C PRO A 12 -32.88 -3.48 -4.20
N VAL A 13 -31.90 -3.24 -3.33
CA VAL A 13 -31.88 -2.12 -2.38
C VAL A 13 -30.92 -1.05 -2.87
N LYS A 14 -31.42 0.18 -3.02
CA LYS A 14 -30.63 1.34 -3.46
C LYS A 14 -29.82 1.92 -2.30
N ILE A 15 -28.54 2.20 -2.55
CA ILE A 15 -27.68 3.05 -1.73
C ILE A 15 -27.38 4.32 -2.53
N SER A 16 -27.91 5.45 -2.09
CA SER A 16 -27.65 6.74 -2.74
C SER A 16 -26.26 7.25 -2.35
N ASN A 17 -25.54 7.85 -3.31
CA ASN A 17 -24.19 8.40 -3.09
C ASN A 17 -23.17 7.40 -2.52
N ALA A 18 -23.29 6.11 -2.88
CA ALA A 18 -22.39 5.05 -2.43
C ALA A 18 -20.91 5.33 -2.76
N PHE A 19 -20.64 5.99 -3.88
CA PHE A 19 -19.31 6.44 -4.26
C PHE A 19 -19.30 7.94 -4.59
N CYS A 20 -18.23 8.63 -4.22
CA CYS A 20 -17.91 9.95 -4.77
C CYS A 20 -16.63 9.90 -5.59
N ILE A 21 -16.58 10.72 -6.63
CA ILE A 21 -15.45 10.82 -7.56
C ILE A 21 -15.10 12.30 -7.66
N PHE A 22 -13.85 12.66 -7.37
CA PHE A 22 -13.42 14.06 -7.37
C PHE A 22 -11.94 14.20 -7.68
N GLU A 23 -11.57 15.35 -8.22
CA GLU A 23 -10.17 15.76 -8.33
C GLU A 23 -9.70 16.37 -7.00
N ARG A 24 -8.51 15.98 -6.56
CA ARG A 24 -7.87 16.46 -5.34
C ARG A 24 -6.61 17.25 -5.68
N GLN A 25 -6.59 18.52 -5.29
CA GLN A 25 -5.46 19.44 -5.40
C GLN A 25 -4.89 19.73 -4.00
N ALA A 26 -4.25 18.74 -3.38
CA ALA A 26 -3.77 18.83 -1.99
C ALA A 26 -2.46 19.65 -1.83
N GLY A 27 -2.07 20.44 -2.83
CA GLY A 27 -0.78 21.13 -2.85
C GLY A 27 0.42 20.22 -3.15
N ASN A 28 0.17 18.99 -3.61
CA ASN A 28 1.22 18.05 -3.99
C ASN A 28 2.00 18.55 -5.21
N ILE A 29 3.31 18.33 -5.18
CA ILE A 29 4.21 18.60 -6.30
C ILE A 29 4.33 17.33 -7.13
N LEU A 30 4.01 17.39 -8.42
CA LEU A 30 4.20 16.28 -9.35
C LEU A 30 5.69 16.02 -9.58
N TRP A 31 6.43 17.09 -9.92
CA TRP A 31 7.89 17.11 -9.93
C TRP A 31 8.39 18.55 -9.89
N ARG A 32 9.64 18.72 -9.47
CA ARG A 32 10.32 20.02 -9.49
C ARG A 32 11.82 19.86 -9.70
N HIS A 33 12.46 20.89 -10.25
CA HIS A 33 13.90 20.98 -10.35
C HIS A 33 14.37 22.44 -10.26
N THR A 34 15.56 22.63 -9.67
CA THR A 34 16.25 23.93 -9.64
C THR A 34 17.73 23.69 -9.97
N GLU A 35 18.16 24.19 -11.12
CA GLU A 35 19.54 24.09 -11.62
C GLU A 35 20.26 25.42 -11.37
N VAL A 36 21.44 25.32 -10.74
CA VAL A 36 22.27 26.47 -10.31
C VAL A 36 23.74 26.34 -10.72
N THR A 37 24.14 25.20 -11.27
CA THR A 37 25.52 24.87 -11.64
C THR A 37 25.90 25.35 -13.03
N ILE A 38 24.91 25.72 -13.86
CA ILE A 38 25.17 26.32 -15.16
C ILE A 38 25.64 27.75 -14.94
N PRO A 39 26.86 28.13 -15.36
CA PRO A 39 27.40 29.45 -15.10
C PRO A 39 26.45 30.57 -15.54
N ASN A 40 26.21 31.52 -14.64
CA ASN A 40 25.33 32.68 -14.85
C ASN A 40 23.87 32.34 -15.21
N LYS A 41 23.39 31.14 -14.85
CA LYS A 41 21.99 30.74 -15.07
C LYS A 41 21.40 30.08 -13.83
N VAL A 42 20.19 30.53 -13.48
CA VAL A 42 19.31 29.83 -12.54
C VAL A 42 18.08 29.40 -13.32
N ILE A 43 17.83 28.09 -13.39
CA ILE A 43 16.68 27.52 -14.09
C ILE A 43 15.82 26.78 -13.06
N THR A 44 14.57 27.20 -12.92
CA THR A 44 13.61 26.60 -11.98
C THR A 44 12.36 26.18 -12.71
N GLU A 45 11.90 24.96 -12.43
CA GLU A 45 10.67 24.42 -12.99
C GLU A 45 9.93 23.60 -11.92
N VAL A 46 8.61 23.76 -11.85
CA VAL A 46 7.73 23.03 -10.93
C VAL A 46 6.41 22.70 -11.64
N ARG A 47 5.89 21.50 -11.38
CA ARG A 47 4.57 21.08 -11.85
C ARG A 47 3.72 20.59 -10.67
N PRO A 48 2.50 21.11 -10.50
CA PRO A 48 1.58 20.62 -9.47
C PRO A 48 0.98 19.27 -9.87
N GLU A 49 0.60 18.46 -8.88
CA GLU A 49 -0.13 17.21 -9.06
C GLU A 49 -1.63 17.43 -8.83
N VAL A 50 -2.46 16.94 -9.75
CA VAL A 50 -3.91 16.82 -9.57
C VAL A 50 -4.23 15.33 -9.64
N THR A 51 -4.84 14.78 -8.59
CA THR A 51 -5.15 13.34 -8.50
C THR A 51 -6.64 13.10 -8.61
N LEU A 52 -7.07 12.06 -9.32
CA LEU A 52 -8.46 11.61 -9.31
C LEU A 52 -8.67 10.65 -8.13
N VAL A 53 -9.67 10.91 -7.30
CA VAL A 53 -10.01 10.06 -6.15
C VAL A 53 -11.38 9.45 -6.37
N VAL A 54 -11.48 8.12 -6.22
CA VAL A 54 -12.74 7.39 -6.10
C VAL A 54 -12.84 6.91 -4.65
N ARG A 55 -13.84 7.40 -3.93
CA ARG A 55 -14.02 7.15 -2.49
C ARG A 55 -15.33 6.43 -2.23
N MET A 56 -15.28 5.47 -1.31
CA MET A 56 -16.44 4.93 -0.60
C MET A 56 -16.22 4.96 0.91
N VAL A 57 -17.30 4.89 1.68
CA VAL A 57 -17.25 4.74 3.14
C VAL A 57 -18.09 3.52 3.52
N ALA A 58 -17.47 2.58 4.24
CA ALA A 58 -18.15 1.42 4.81
C ALA A 58 -18.29 1.58 6.31
N VAL A 59 -19.52 1.45 6.82
CA VAL A 59 -19.80 1.46 8.26
C VAL A 59 -20.17 0.05 8.70
N VAL A 60 -19.44 -0.50 9.65
CA VAL A 60 -19.68 -1.84 10.21
C VAL A 60 -19.74 -1.71 11.72
N GLY A 61 -20.96 -1.73 12.27
CA GLY A 61 -21.18 -1.50 13.70
C GLY A 61 -20.67 -0.12 14.12
N ASN A 62 -19.68 -0.10 14.99
CA ASN A 62 -19.03 1.09 15.54
C ASN A 62 -17.88 1.65 14.67
N TYR A 63 -17.48 0.96 13.59
CA TYR A 63 -16.34 1.34 12.76
C TYR A 63 -16.73 1.99 11.44
N ASP A 64 -16.00 3.05 11.06
CA ASP A 64 -16.12 3.74 9.78
C ASP A 64 -14.80 3.62 9.00
N TYR A 65 -14.84 2.95 7.85
CA TYR A 65 -13.72 2.76 6.93
C TYR A 65 -13.87 3.66 5.71
N ILE A 66 -12.99 4.65 5.56
CA ILE A 66 -12.91 5.49 4.36
C ILE A 66 -11.92 4.84 3.40
N ILE A 67 -12.38 4.39 2.24
CA ILE A 67 -11.55 3.67 1.26
C ILE A 67 -11.41 4.52 0.00
N ASP A 68 -10.17 4.92 -0.30
CA ASP A 68 -9.83 5.75 -1.46
C ASP A 68 -8.97 4.98 -2.46
N TRP A 69 -9.39 5.00 -3.71
CA TRP A 69 -8.55 4.72 -4.88
C TRP A 69 -8.09 6.04 -5.48
N VAL A 70 -6.77 6.31 -5.42
CA VAL A 70 -6.17 7.56 -5.85
C VAL A 70 -5.34 7.32 -7.11
N PHE A 71 -5.78 7.88 -8.23
CA PHE A 71 -5.11 7.81 -9.52
C PHE A 71 -4.29 9.08 -9.76
N LYS A 72 -3.01 8.90 -10.04
CA LYS A 72 -2.06 9.99 -10.25
C LYS A 72 -1.65 10.09 -11.72
N PRO A 73 -1.40 11.30 -12.25
CA PRO A 73 -0.94 11.50 -13.62
C PRO A 73 0.45 10.90 -13.89
N SER A 74 1.22 10.57 -12.84
CA SER A 74 2.47 9.80 -12.95
C SER A 74 2.28 8.33 -13.35
N GLY A 75 1.03 7.85 -13.44
CA GLY A 75 0.70 6.43 -13.62
C GLY A 75 0.60 5.65 -12.31
N SER A 76 0.81 6.30 -11.16
CA SER A 76 0.71 5.65 -9.85
C SER A 76 -0.75 5.50 -9.41
N ILE A 77 -1.08 4.33 -8.86
CA ILE A 77 -2.34 4.06 -8.15
C ILE A 77 -2.00 3.92 -6.67
N LYS A 78 -2.65 4.68 -5.81
CA LYS A 78 -2.49 4.61 -4.36
C LYS A 78 -3.82 4.24 -3.71
N LEU A 79 -3.79 3.21 -2.88
CA LEU A 79 -4.90 2.85 -2.01
C LEU A 79 -4.68 3.50 -0.64
N GLU A 80 -5.67 4.24 -0.14
CA GLU A 80 -5.65 4.85 1.19
C GLU A 80 -6.86 4.36 1.99
N VAL A 81 -6.64 4.02 3.26
CA VAL A 81 -7.71 3.67 4.19
C VAL A 81 -7.64 4.58 5.40
N GLY A 82 -8.72 5.30 5.66
CA GLY A 82 -8.93 6.05 6.89
C GLY A 82 -9.81 5.26 7.85
N LEU A 83 -9.42 5.21 9.12
CA LEU A 83 -10.22 4.62 10.21
C LEU A 83 -10.77 5.75 11.07
N THR A 84 -12.08 5.73 11.29
CA THR A 84 -12.79 6.60 12.24
C THR A 84 -13.96 5.81 12.86
N GLY A 85 -14.82 6.47 13.63
CA GLY A 85 -16.00 5.87 14.25
C GLY A 85 -15.93 5.96 15.77
N VAL A 86 -16.48 4.96 16.44
CA VAL A 86 -16.57 4.86 17.90
C VAL A 86 -15.77 3.65 18.37
N LEU A 87 -15.05 3.78 19.48
CA LEU A 87 -14.32 2.65 20.06
C LEU A 87 -15.29 1.57 20.53
N GLU A 88 -14.94 0.30 20.33
CA GLU A 88 -15.62 -0.79 21.04
C GLU A 88 -15.16 -0.75 22.50
N THR A 89 -16.13 -0.69 23.41
CA THR A 89 -15.85 -0.43 24.83
C THR A 89 -16.38 -1.52 25.74
N GLU A 90 -15.56 -1.87 26.73
CA GLU A 90 -15.95 -2.69 27.87
C GLU A 90 -16.28 -1.79 29.07
N GLY A 91 -17.43 -2.04 29.70
CA GLY A 91 -17.83 -1.36 30.92
C GLY A 91 -17.14 -1.96 32.14
N VAL A 92 -16.41 -1.13 32.90
CA VAL A 92 -15.63 -1.54 34.06
C VAL A 92 -15.93 -0.71 35.30
N LYS A 93 -15.54 -1.18 36.49
CA LYS A 93 -15.77 -0.45 37.76
C LYS A 93 -14.76 0.67 37.99
N TYR A 94 -13.63 0.66 37.29
CA TYR A 94 -12.53 1.62 37.45
C TYR A 94 -12.91 2.99 36.90
N THR A 95 -12.52 4.03 37.62
CA THR A 95 -12.56 5.43 37.16
C THR A 95 -11.16 6.00 36.96
N LYS A 96 -10.13 5.33 37.50
CA LYS A 96 -8.73 5.73 37.38
C LYS A 96 -7.83 4.53 37.14
N THR A 97 -6.68 4.77 36.52
CA THR A 97 -5.73 3.72 36.15
C THR A 97 -5.06 3.06 37.35
N ASP A 98 -4.94 3.75 38.49
CA ASP A 98 -4.38 3.21 39.74
C ASP A 98 -5.33 2.27 40.49
N GLU A 99 -6.61 2.21 40.10
CA GLU A 99 -7.59 1.26 40.64
C GLU A 99 -7.52 -0.12 39.95
N ILE A 100 -6.73 -0.24 38.87
CA ILE A 100 -6.60 -1.46 38.08
C ILE A 100 -5.54 -2.36 38.72
N GLU A 101 -5.98 -3.39 39.44
CA GLU A 101 -5.13 -4.38 40.12
C GLU A 101 -5.02 -5.71 39.35
N GLU A 102 -5.71 -5.84 38.21
CA GLU A 102 -5.77 -7.04 37.38
C GLU A 102 -5.24 -6.80 35.96
N GLU A 103 -5.04 -7.89 35.22
CA GLU A 103 -4.68 -7.80 33.81
C GLU A 103 -5.90 -7.33 32.99
N VAL A 104 -5.73 -6.24 32.26
CA VAL A 104 -6.78 -5.67 31.39
C VAL A 104 -6.32 -5.67 29.94
N TYR A 105 -7.21 -6.06 29.02
CA TYR A 105 -6.91 -6.17 27.59
C TYR A 105 -7.31 -4.91 26.80
N GLY A 106 -6.95 -3.74 27.33
CA GLY A 106 -7.33 -2.46 26.73
C GLY A 106 -6.77 -1.25 27.47
N THR A 107 -7.25 -0.06 27.09
CA THR A 107 -6.88 1.20 27.74
C THR A 107 -8.11 1.84 28.38
N LEU A 108 -8.01 2.29 29.64
CA LEU A 108 -9.04 3.11 30.28
C LEU A 108 -9.07 4.50 29.61
N VAL A 109 -10.10 4.77 28.82
CA VAL A 109 -10.22 6.00 28.00
C VAL A 109 -11.17 7.02 28.60
N ALA A 110 -12.05 6.59 29.51
CA ALA A 110 -12.93 7.42 30.32
C ALA A 110 -13.33 6.65 31.60
N ASP A 111 -13.97 7.34 32.54
CA ASP A 111 -14.56 6.70 33.72
C ASP A 111 -15.40 5.49 33.30
N ASN A 112 -15.15 4.35 33.95
CA ASN A 112 -15.86 3.09 33.74
C ASN A 112 -15.75 2.51 32.31
N THR A 113 -14.80 2.97 31.50
CA THR A 113 -14.77 2.67 30.06
C THR A 113 -13.38 2.26 29.58
N ILE A 114 -13.21 0.97 29.29
CA ILE A 114 -12.00 0.44 28.64
C ILE A 114 -12.24 0.32 27.13
N ALA A 115 -11.34 0.87 26.33
CA ALA A 115 -11.24 0.58 24.90
C ALA A 115 -10.41 -0.68 24.70
N VAL A 116 -11.05 -1.75 24.20
CA VAL A 116 -10.44 -3.08 24.10
C VAL A 116 -9.39 -3.11 22.99
N ASN A 117 -8.25 -3.75 23.23
CA ASN A 117 -7.19 -3.94 22.24
C ASN A 117 -7.71 -4.82 21.08
N HIS A 118 -7.53 -4.37 19.85
CA HIS A 118 -7.89 -5.11 18.64
C HIS A 118 -7.07 -4.64 17.44
N ASP A 119 -7.08 -5.44 16.37
CA ASP A 119 -6.38 -5.15 15.12
C ASP A 119 -7.36 -5.01 13.96
N HIS A 120 -6.98 -4.21 12.96
CA HIS A 120 -7.67 -4.11 11.68
C HIS A 120 -6.77 -4.62 10.57
N PHE A 121 -7.17 -5.70 9.92
CA PHE A 121 -6.48 -6.27 8.78
C PHE A 121 -7.31 -6.08 7.51
N LEU A 122 -6.67 -5.57 6.47
CA LEU A 122 -7.30 -5.32 5.18
C LEU A 122 -6.51 -6.05 4.09
N THR A 123 -7.24 -6.80 3.28
CA THR A 123 -6.69 -7.58 2.16
C THR A 123 -7.24 -7.03 0.86
N TYR A 124 -6.35 -6.83 -0.11
CA TYR A 124 -6.72 -6.44 -1.46
C TYR A 124 -6.51 -7.61 -2.41
N HIS A 125 -7.45 -7.76 -3.33
CA HIS A 125 -7.25 -8.57 -4.53
C HIS A 125 -6.90 -7.62 -5.67
N LEU A 126 -5.73 -7.82 -6.27
CA LEU A 126 -5.18 -6.98 -7.33
C LEU A 126 -4.85 -7.88 -8.52
N ASP A 127 -5.83 -8.03 -9.42
CA ASP A 127 -5.64 -8.70 -10.70
C ASP A 127 -4.94 -7.73 -11.67
N LEU A 128 -3.70 -8.06 -12.05
CA LEU A 128 -2.80 -7.14 -12.75
C LEU A 128 -2.45 -7.66 -14.14
N ASP A 129 -2.96 -6.97 -15.16
CA ASP A 129 -2.62 -7.20 -16.57
C ASP A 129 -1.65 -6.14 -17.10
N VAL A 130 -0.39 -6.22 -16.68
CA VAL A 130 0.65 -5.26 -17.14
C VAL A 130 0.90 -5.47 -18.64
N ASP A 131 0.37 -4.59 -19.49
CA ASP A 131 0.51 -4.67 -20.96
C ASP A 131 0.07 -6.04 -21.53
N GLY A 132 -0.95 -6.64 -20.89
CA GLY A 132 -1.52 -7.97 -21.17
C GLY A 132 -1.40 -8.95 -19.99
N GLU A 133 -2.07 -10.10 -20.11
CA GLU A 133 -2.23 -11.13 -19.07
C GLU A 133 -0.94 -11.92 -18.76
N ALA A 134 -0.02 -11.97 -19.72
CA ALA A 134 1.20 -12.77 -19.60
C ALA A 134 2.25 -12.10 -18.70
N ASN A 135 2.07 -12.17 -17.38
CA ASN A 135 2.88 -11.48 -16.38
C ASN A 135 3.77 -12.43 -15.56
N SER A 136 4.76 -11.85 -14.86
CA SER A 136 5.72 -12.52 -13.98
C SER A 136 5.93 -11.68 -12.72
N PHE A 137 5.98 -12.33 -11.55
CA PHE A 137 6.37 -11.66 -10.31
C PHE A 137 7.88 -11.74 -10.08
N VAL A 138 8.52 -10.59 -9.83
CA VAL A 138 9.96 -10.47 -9.63
C VAL A 138 10.27 -9.78 -8.31
N LYS A 139 11.15 -10.41 -7.53
CA LYS A 139 11.71 -9.89 -6.28
C LYS A 139 13.09 -9.32 -6.56
N ASN A 140 13.24 -8.00 -6.50
CA ASN A 140 14.50 -7.30 -6.67
C ASN A 140 15.13 -7.07 -5.30
N LYS A 141 16.05 -7.95 -4.88
CA LYS A 141 16.68 -7.87 -3.56
C LYS A 141 17.86 -6.90 -3.58
N MET A 142 17.89 -5.95 -2.66
CA MET A 142 19.05 -5.07 -2.49
C MET A 142 20.09 -5.79 -1.61
N VAL A 143 21.24 -6.11 -2.20
CA VAL A 143 22.30 -6.89 -1.52
C VAL A 143 23.61 -6.13 -1.46
N THR A 144 24.26 -6.18 -0.31
CA THR A 144 25.60 -5.58 -0.13
C THR A 144 26.68 -6.53 -0.65
N LYS A 145 27.52 -6.05 -1.57
CA LYS A 145 28.71 -6.75 -2.07
C LYS A 145 29.97 -6.08 -1.54
N ARG A 146 30.88 -6.90 -0.98
CA ARG A 146 32.19 -6.45 -0.54
C ARG A 146 33.16 -6.43 -1.72
N VAL A 147 33.91 -5.35 -1.84
CA VAL A 147 34.97 -5.23 -2.83
C VAL A 147 36.15 -6.09 -2.40
N LYS A 148 36.56 -7.01 -3.27
CA LYS A 148 37.68 -7.93 -3.01
C LYS A 148 39.02 -7.40 -3.53
N ASP A 149 38.98 -6.54 -4.54
CA ASP A 149 40.16 -5.94 -5.14
C ASP A 149 40.72 -4.85 -4.22
N PRO A 150 41.94 -5.01 -3.68
CA PRO A 150 42.53 -4.03 -2.76
C PRO A 150 42.92 -2.70 -3.44
N SER A 151 42.97 -2.66 -4.78
CA SER A 151 43.27 -1.42 -5.52
C SER A 151 42.12 -0.43 -5.55
N ILE A 152 40.89 -0.89 -5.25
CA ILE A 152 39.69 -0.05 -5.24
C ILE A 152 39.49 0.54 -3.84
N PRO A 153 39.48 1.88 -3.67
CA PRO A 153 39.35 2.50 -2.33
C PRO A 153 38.01 2.20 -1.62
N ARG A 154 36.95 1.96 -2.40
CA ARG A 154 35.62 1.65 -1.87
C ARG A 154 35.59 0.21 -1.34
N LYS A 155 35.15 0.03 -0.08
CA LYS A 155 35.13 -1.29 0.59
C LYS A 155 33.89 -2.13 0.26
N SER A 156 32.77 -1.50 -0.08
CA SER A 156 31.52 -2.17 -0.43
C SER A 156 30.61 -1.28 -1.27
N TYR A 157 29.63 -1.91 -1.91
CA TYR A 157 28.52 -1.28 -2.62
C TYR A 157 27.28 -2.17 -2.47
N TRP A 158 26.10 -1.63 -2.73
CA TRP A 158 24.90 -2.44 -2.89
C TRP A 158 24.61 -2.65 -4.37
N THR A 159 23.94 -3.75 -4.69
CA THR A 159 23.43 -4.04 -6.02
C THR A 159 22.07 -4.73 -5.91
N VAL A 160 21.40 -4.90 -7.05
CA VAL A 160 20.13 -5.62 -7.13
C VAL A 160 20.37 -7.04 -7.63
N GLU A 161 19.81 -8.01 -6.93
CA GLU A 161 19.69 -9.40 -7.39
C GLU A 161 18.21 -9.73 -7.58
N SER A 162 17.81 -9.92 -8.84
CA SER A 162 16.43 -10.19 -9.24
C SER A 162 16.12 -11.69 -9.25
N GLU A 163 14.98 -12.06 -8.67
CA GLU A 163 14.49 -13.44 -8.65
C GLU A 163 13.03 -13.47 -9.11
N THR A 164 12.74 -14.18 -10.19
CA THR A 164 11.37 -14.42 -10.66
C THR A 164 10.77 -15.59 -9.90
N ALA A 165 9.61 -15.41 -9.28
CA ALA A 165 8.86 -16.49 -8.66
C ALA A 165 8.45 -17.54 -9.72
N LYS A 166 8.64 -18.83 -9.41
CA LYS A 166 8.31 -19.96 -10.30
C LYS A 166 7.13 -20.77 -9.81
N THR A 167 6.73 -20.55 -8.57
CA THR A 167 5.53 -21.12 -7.96
C THR A 167 4.85 -20.08 -7.10
N GLU A 168 3.57 -20.30 -6.78
CA GLU A 168 2.83 -19.46 -5.81
C GLU A 168 3.54 -19.41 -4.46
N SER A 169 4.15 -20.53 -4.04
CA SER A 169 4.94 -20.60 -2.80
C SER A 169 6.13 -19.65 -2.79
N ASP A 170 6.79 -19.43 -3.94
CA ASP A 170 7.91 -18.48 -4.05
C ASP A 170 7.47 -17.01 -3.93
N ALA A 171 6.17 -16.75 -4.12
CA ALA A 171 5.56 -15.43 -4.09
C ALA A 171 4.92 -15.08 -2.73
N LYS A 172 4.94 -16.00 -1.76
CA LYS A 172 4.55 -15.73 -0.37
C LYS A 172 5.64 -14.92 0.33
N LEU A 173 5.29 -13.78 0.91
CA LEU A 173 6.27 -12.85 1.44
C LEU A 173 5.91 -12.29 2.81
N HIS A 174 6.88 -12.39 3.71
CA HIS A 174 6.96 -11.61 4.93
C HIS A 174 7.72 -10.30 4.63
N LEU A 175 6.97 -9.23 4.42
CA LEU A 175 7.51 -7.89 4.18
C LEU A 175 8.31 -7.39 5.40
N GLY A 176 9.35 -6.59 5.15
CA GLY A 176 10.17 -5.97 6.20
C GLY A 176 11.41 -6.77 6.64
N LEU A 177 11.57 -8.03 6.23
CA LEU A 177 12.76 -8.84 6.59
C LEU A 177 14.04 -8.40 5.88
N LYS A 178 13.95 -8.01 4.61
CA LYS A 178 15.08 -7.57 3.78
C LYS A 178 14.63 -6.43 2.87
N PRO A 179 15.52 -5.48 2.52
CA PRO A 179 15.21 -4.46 1.53
C PRO A 179 15.04 -5.11 0.15
N SER A 180 13.85 -4.95 -0.42
CA SER A 180 13.51 -5.50 -1.72
C SER A 180 12.42 -4.69 -2.40
N ASP A 181 12.55 -4.51 -3.70
CA ASP A 181 11.48 -4.00 -4.55
C ASP A 181 10.72 -5.18 -5.15
N LEU A 182 9.40 -5.11 -5.11
CA LEU A 182 8.51 -6.18 -5.55
C LEU A 182 7.74 -5.68 -6.77
N VAL A 183 7.87 -6.41 -7.88
CA VAL A 183 7.34 -5.95 -9.16
C VAL A 183 6.61 -7.05 -9.92
N VAL A 184 5.51 -6.66 -10.56
CA VAL A 184 4.84 -7.45 -11.60
C VAL A 184 5.26 -6.89 -12.95
N VAL A 185 5.79 -7.76 -13.79
CA VAL A 185 6.36 -7.42 -15.10
C VAL A 185 5.73 -8.22 -16.20
N ASN A 186 5.71 -7.66 -17.40
CA ASN A 186 5.44 -8.40 -18.62
C ASN A 186 6.76 -8.75 -19.30
N PRO A 187 7.21 -10.02 -19.28
CA PRO A 187 8.48 -10.41 -19.86
C PRO A 187 8.49 -10.33 -21.40
N ASN A 188 7.32 -10.29 -22.03
CA ASN A 188 7.13 -10.26 -23.48
C ASN A 188 7.11 -8.84 -24.06
N LYS A 189 7.09 -7.81 -23.21
CA LYS A 189 7.02 -6.41 -23.59
C LYS A 189 8.22 -5.66 -23.05
N ARG A 190 8.88 -4.86 -23.89
CA ARG A 190 10.09 -4.15 -23.52
C ARG A 190 10.04 -2.69 -23.93
N THR A 191 10.59 -1.86 -23.07
CA THR A 191 10.95 -0.47 -23.39
C THR A 191 11.99 -0.42 -24.51
N LYS A 192 12.16 0.76 -25.14
CA LYS A 192 13.14 0.96 -26.21
C LYS A 192 14.59 0.55 -25.82
N PRO A 193 15.08 0.80 -24.60
CA PRO A 193 16.39 0.31 -24.16
C PRO A 193 16.45 -1.20 -23.85
N GLY A 194 15.31 -1.89 -23.80
CA GLY A 194 15.22 -3.33 -23.57
C GLY A 194 14.80 -3.77 -22.17
N ASN A 195 14.46 -2.85 -21.26
CA ASN A 195 13.92 -3.22 -19.94
C ASN A 195 12.49 -3.77 -20.07
N PRO A 196 12.10 -4.83 -19.34
CA PRO A 196 10.72 -5.31 -19.29
C PRO A 196 9.75 -4.22 -18.87
N MET A 197 8.53 -4.23 -19.41
CA MET A 197 7.44 -3.39 -18.93
C MET A 197 7.01 -3.85 -17.52
N CYS A 198 6.75 -2.92 -16.60
CA CYS A 198 6.30 -3.22 -15.24
C CYS A 198 5.14 -2.30 -14.84
N GLY A 199 4.25 -2.79 -13.98
CA GLY A 199 3.04 -2.05 -13.57
C GLY A 199 2.86 -1.92 -12.05
N LEU A 200 3.34 -2.90 -11.27
CA LEU A 200 3.39 -2.78 -9.82
C LEU A 200 4.83 -2.47 -9.38
N HIS A 201 5.01 -1.39 -8.64
CA HIS A 201 6.21 -1.13 -7.85
C HIS A 201 5.75 -0.89 -6.41
N HIS A 202 5.89 -1.91 -5.58
CA HIS A 202 5.22 -1.94 -4.29
C HIS A 202 6.08 -1.34 -3.19
N THR A 203 5.54 -0.38 -2.44
CA THR A 203 6.13 0.16 -1.22
C THR A 203 5.02 0.24 -0.16
N ILE A 204 4.82 -0.83 0.64
CA ILE A 204 3.97 -0.72 1.84
C ILE A 204 4.85 -0.41 3.05
N ASN A 205 4.46 0.60 3.83
CA ASN A 205 4.86 0.74 5.22
C ASN A 205 3.92 -0.13 6.07
N LEU A 206 4.27 -1.38 6.34
CA LEU A 206 3.49 -2.23 7.23
C LEU A 206 3.92 -2.05 8.68
N LYS A 207 2.97 -2.14 9.61
CA LYS A 207 3.25 -2.59 10.97
C LYS A 207 3.31 -4.12 10.93
N ASN A 208 4.39 -4.69 11.48
CA ASN A 208 4.57 -6.14 11.58
C ASN A 208 3.49 -6.73 12.51
N GLY A 209 2.81 -7.82 12.09
CA GLY A 209 1.82 -8.49 12.93
C GLY A 209 1.12 -9.73 12.33
N GLN A 210 1.04 -9.86 11.01
CA GLN A 210 0.45 -11.04 10.35
C GLN A 210 1.51 -12.03 9.83
N GLU A 211 1.16 -13.33 9.89
CA GLU A 211 1.85 -14.39 9.14
C GLU A 211 1.58 -14.15 7.64
N ASP A 212 2.64 -13.80 6.90
CA ASP A 212 2.65 -13.40 5.48
C ASP A 212 1.76 -12.18 5.11
N ASN A 213 2.37 -11.14 4.54
CA ASN A 213 1.69 -9.88 4.23
C ASN A 213 1.42 -9.66 2.73
N MET A 214 1.87 -10.59 1.86
CA MET A 214 1.60 -10.56 0.42
C MET A 214 1.68 -11.97 -0.19
N TRP A 215 0.84 -12.21 -1.19
CA TRP A 215 0.69 -13.48 -1.91
C TRP A 215 0.37 -13.18 -3.38
N ILE A 216 0.75 -14.09 -4.28
CA ILE A 216 0.34 -14.03 -5.69
C ILE A 216 -0.08 -15.43 -6.12
N LYS A 217 -1.20 -15.52 -6.85
CA LYS A 217 -1.76 -16.79 -7.34
C LYS A 217 -1.50 -16.99 -8.83
N ALA A 218 -1.48 -18.24 -9.27
CA ALA A 218 -1.14 -18.65 -10.63
C ALA A 218 -2.13 -18.15 -11.70
N GLU A 219 -3.35 -17.77 -11.31
CA GLU A 219 -4.31 -17.13 -12.22
C GLU A 219 -3.84 -15.72 -12.66
N GLU A 220 -2.88 -15.11 -11.94
CA GLU A 220 -2.39 -13.74 -12.15
C GLU A 220 -0.97 -13.70 -12.75
N VAL A 221 -0.31 -14.86 -12.96
CA VAL A 221 1.12 -14.94 -13.37
C VAL A 221 1.43 -16.22 -14.17
N ILE A 222 2.15 -16.09 -15.28
CA ILE A 222 2.76 -17.25 -15.97
C ILE A 222 3.98 -17.71 -15.15
N LEU A 223 3.84 -18.85 -14.47
CA LEU A 223 4.88 -19.53 -13.71
C LEU A 223 5.94 -20.20 -14.61
#